data_AF-T1A7M8-F1
#
_entry.id   AF-T1A7M8-F1
#
_cell.length_a   1.000
_cell.length_b   1.000
_cell.length_c   1.000
_cell.angle_alpha   90.00
_cell.angle_beta   90.00
_cell.angle_gamma   90.00
#
_symmetry.space_group_name_H-M   'P 1'
#
loop_
_entity.id
_entity.type
_entity.pdbx_description
1 polymer ?
#
loop_
_entity_poly.entity_id
_entity_poly.type
_entity_poly.pdbx_seq_one_letter_code
_entity_poly.pdbx_strand_id
1 'polypeptide(L)'
;MRGTFANPRIRNQLVTSEGGNTIYFPEKREMSVFEASMKYAKEKKPLLVFAGKEYGSGSSRDWAAKGPFLLGVRAVIAVSYERIHRSNLVGMGIVPLQFKQGRNFAALNADPSEPFSITFSGMRKGTAKLAYTDRKGGKHVEDLDVRIDNKAEE
;
A
#
# COMPACT_ATOMS: atom_id res chain seq x y z
N MET A 1 -9.26 11.58 -9.18
CA MET A 1 -7.98 11.66 -8.44
C MET A 1 -8.17 12.16 -7.00
N ARG A 2 -8.65 13.40 -6.77
CA ARG A 2 -8.85 13.98 -5.41
C ARG A 2 -9.79 13.19 -4.48
N GLY A 3 -10.76 12.45 -5.03
CA GLY A 3 -11.67 11.59 -4.25
C GLY A 3 -11.09 10.23 -3.81
N THR A 4 -9.88 9.88 -4.27
CA THR A 4 -9.23 8.60 -3.89
C THR A 4 -8.79 8.69 -2.44
N PHE A 5 -9.16 7.70 -1.63
CA PHE A 5 -8.95 7.70 -0.18
C PHE A 5 -9.56 8.90 0.55
N ALA A 6 -10.57 9.58 -0.02
CA ALA A 6 -11.22 10.74 0.60
C ALA A 6 -12.53 10.41 1.33
N ASN A 7 -12.84 9.13 1.52
CA ASN A 7 -14.05 8.72 2.24
C ASN A 7 -13.91 9.14 3.73
N PRO A 8 -14.86 9.91 4.29
CA PRO A 8 -14.83 10.35 5.68
C PRO A 8 -14.72 9.23 6.72
N ARG A 9 -15.07 7.98 6.37
CA ARG A 9 -15.00 6.81 7.26
C ARG A 9 -13.65 6.07 7.20
N ILE A 10 -12.70 6.51 6.39
CA ILE A 10 -11.37 5.89 6.36
C ILE A 10 -10.69 6.12 7.70
N ARG A 11 -10.04 5.07 8.22
CA ARG A 11 -9.21 5.14 9.42
C ARG A 11 -7.77 4.86 9.02
N ASN A 12 -6.98 5.93 8.89
CA ASN A 12 -5.56 5.81 8.60
C ASN A 12 -4.77 5.74 9.90
N GLN A 13 -4.03 4.66 10.13
CA GLN A 13 -3.28 4.43 11.37
C GLN A 13 -2.12 5.43 11.59
N LEU A 14 -1.82 6.27 10.60
CA LEU A 14 -0.83 7.34 10.72
C LEU A 14 -1.37 8.61 11.38
N VAL A 15 -2.68 8.78 11.49
CA VAL A 15 -3.31 9.98 12.04
C VAL A 15 -4.41 9.59 13.04
N THR A 16 -4.86 10.54 13.86
CA THR A 16 -5.94 10.32 14.83
C THR A 16 -7.32 10.66 14.26
N SER A 17 -7.38 11.48 13.21
CA SER A 17 -8.61 11.91 12.55
C SER A 17 -9.18 10.78 11.66
N GLU A 18 -10.51 10.67 11.63
CA GLU A 18 -11.18 9.89 10.57
C GLU A 18 -11.20 10.70 9.27
N GLY A 19 -11.13 10.01 8.14
CA GLY A 19 -11.21 10.58 6.81
C GLY A 19 -9.95 10.37 5.97
N GLY A 20 -9.83 11.18 4.93
CA GLY A 20 -8.81 11.03 3.89
C GLY A 20 -7.49 11.72 4.16
N ASN A 21 -7.04 11.71 5.42
CA ASN A 21 -5.81 12.36 5.85
C ASN A 21 -4.67 11.37 6.05
N THR A 22 -3.44 11.88 5.98
CA THR A 22 -2.20 11.15 6.22
C THR A 22 -1.10 12.11 6.67
N ILE A 23 0.07 11.56 7.03
CA ILE A 23 1.25 12.36 7.36
C ILE A 23 2.15 12.46 6.13
N TYR A 24 2.53 13.69 5.78
CA TYR A 24 3.68 13.92 4.91
C TYR A 24 4.95 13.92 5.76
N PHE A 25 5.67 12.80 5.75
CA PHE A 25 6.81 12.58 6.66
C PHE A 25 7.94 13.60 6.55
N PRO A 26 8.33 14.11 5.36
CA PRO A 26 9.37 15.13 5.27
C PRO A 26 9.08 16.41 6.07
N GLU A 27 7.80 16.79 6.22
CA GLU A 27 7.37 17.95 7.04
C GLU A 27 6.75 17.54 8.38
N LYS A 28 6.56 16.24 8.63
CA LYS A 28 5.83 15.67 9.78
C LYS A 28 4.45 16.33 9.98
N ARG A 29 3.78 16.65 8.88
CA ARG A 29 2.52 17.40 8.88
C ARG A 29 1.37 16.54 8.36
N GLU A 30 0.24 16.59 9.07
CA GLU A 30 -1.02 16.02 8.61
C GLU A 30 -1.59 16.85 7.44
N MET A 31 -2.01 16.17 6.38
CA MET A 31 -2.69 16.75 5.23
C MET A 31 -3.52 15.70 4.51
N SER A 32 -4.27 16.08 3.48
CA SER A 32 -5.02 15.10 2.69
C SER A 32 -4.08 14.13 1.97
N VAL A 33 -4.53 12.89 1.76
CA VAL A 33 -3.79 11.88 0.97
C VAL A 33 -3.45 12.41 -0.41
N PHE A 34 -4.35 13.19 -1.01
CA PHE A 34 -4.09 13.83 -2.30
C PHE A 34 -2.91 14.81 -2.23
N GLU A 35 -2.89 15.74 -1.28
CA GLU A 35 -1.80 16.71 -1.15
C GLU A 35 -0.46 16.04 -0.87
N ALA A 36 -0.43 15.06 0.05
CA ALA A 36 0.77 14.28 0.34
C ALA A 36 1.28 13.56 -0.92
N SER A 37 0.38 12.94 -1.69
CA SER A 37 0.76 12.23 -2.92
C SER A 37 1.35 13.15 -3.98
N MET A 38 0.81 14.37 -4.13
CA MET A 38 1.32 15.36 -5.08
C MET A 38 2.71 15.86 -4.68
N LYS A 39 2.98 16.02 -3.38
CA LYS A 39 4.32 16.36 -2.87
C LYS A 39 5.32 15.23 -3.16
N TYR A 40 4.99 13.99 -2.83
CA TYR A 40 5.85 12.83 -3.13
C TYR A 40 6.07 12.63 -4.64
N ALA A 41 5.07 12.91 -5.48
CA ALA A 41 5.21 12.86 -6.93
C ALA A 41 6.24 13.87 -7.46
N LYS A 42 6.28 15.10 -6.89
CA LYS A 42 7.32 16.09 -7.23
C LYS A 42 8.72 15.62 -6.82
N GLU A 43 8.81 14.89 -5.72
CA GLU A 43 10.06 14.27 -5.26
C GLU A 43 10.42 12.97 -6.00
N LYS A 44 9.58 12.55 -6.97
CA LYS A 44 9.71 11.28 -7.70
C LYS A 44 9.80 10.05 -6.78
N LYS A 45 9.14 10.11 -5.62
CA LYS A 45 9.09 9.00 -4.65
C LYS A 45 7.87 8.12 -4.93
N PRO A 46 8.05 6.82 -5.22
CA PRO A 46 6.93 5.90 -5.35
C PRO A 46 6.25 5.67 -4.00
N LEU A 47 4.94 5.39 -4.02
CA LEU A 47 4.15 5.18 -2.81
C LEU A 47 3.72 3.72 -2.65
N LEU A 48 3.55 3.34 -1.38
CA LEU A 48 3.02 2.06 -0.95
C LEU A 48 1.77 2.28 -0.09
N VAL A 49 0.88 1.29 -0.07
CA VAL A 49 -0.26 1.25 0.85
C VAL A 49 -0.17 -0.02 1.69
N PHE A 50 -0.24 0.11 3.01
CA PHE A 50 -0.44 -1.02 3.91
C PHE A 50 -1.92 -1.15 4.28
N ALA A 51 -2.45 -2.36 4.21
CA ALA A 51 -3.86 -2.63 4.47
C ALA A 51 -4.08 -3.88 5.34
N GLY A 52 -5.28 -3.97 5.91
CA GLY A 52 -5.71 -5.10 6.73
C GLY A 52 -6.21 -6.29 5.92
N LYS A 53 -7.20 -6.98 6.47
CA LYS A 53 -7.90 -8.08 5.80
C LYS A 53 -8.93 -7.55 4.80
N GLU A 54 -9.23 -8.35 3.79
CA GLU A 54 -10.30 -8.11 2.81
C GLU A 54 -10.17 -6.75 2.11
N TYR A 55 -8.94 -6.34 1.81
CA TYR A 55 -8.69 -5.07 1.13
C TYR A 55 -9.41 -5.04 -0.22
N GLY A 56 -10.23 -4.00 -0.41
CA GLY A 56 -11.04 -3.82 -1.61
C GLY A 56 -12.44 -4.43 -1.57
N SER A 57 -12.91 -4.91 -0.42
CA SER A 57 -14.28 -5.39 -0.27
C SER A 57 -15.32 -4.29 -0.54
N GLY A 58 -16.46 -4.70 -1.09
CA GLY A 58 -17.57 -3.82 -1.47
C GLY A 58 -17.79 -3.77 -2.99
N SER A 59 -18.52 -2.76 -3.46
CA SER A 59 -18.81 -2.63 -4.89
C SER A 59 -17.52 -2.33 -5.65
N SER A 60 -17.15 -3.23 -6.58
CA SER A 60 -16.07 -2.97 -7.53
C SER A 60 -16.40 -1.70 -8.31
N ARG A 61 -15.56 -0.68 -8.17
CA ARG A 61 -15.60 0.54 -8.95
C ARG A 61 -14.29 0.63 -9.69
N ASP A 62 -14.31 0.90 -10.99
CA ASP A 62 -13.08 1.06 -11.80
C ASP A 62 -12.10 2.07 -11.17
N TRP A 63 -12.64 3.04 -10.43
CA TRP A 63 -11.83 4.03 -9.72
C TRP A 63 -11.01 3.48 -8.54
N ALA A 64 -11.37 2.33 -7.98
CA ALA A 64 -10.74 1.78 -6.79
C ALA A 64 -9.26 1.37 -7.03
N ALA A 65 -8.89 1.00 -8.26
CA ALA A 65 -7.51 0.70 -8.63
C ALA A 65 -6.85 1.85 -9.42
N LYS A 66 -7.58 2.48 -10.34
CA LYS A 66 -7.05 3.60 -11.13
C LYS A 66 -6.73 4.83 -10.27
N GLY A 67 -7.47 5.03 -9.17
CA GLY A 67 -7.28 6.14 -8.25
C GLY A 67 -5.91 6.09 -7.56
N PRO A 68 -5.60 5.00 -6.82
CA PRO A 68 -4.29 4.81 -6.20
C PRO A 68 -3.13 4.89 -7.21
N PHE A 69 -3.30 4.34 -8.42
CA PHE A 69 -2.27 4.40 -9.46
C PHE A 69 -1.90 5.84 -9.82
N LEU A 70 -2.91 6.68 -10.03
CA LEU A 70 -2.73 8.11 -10.34
C LEU A 70 -2.15 8.91 -9.18
N LEU A 71 -2.33 8.46 -7.94
CA LEU A 71 -1.65 9.04 -6.77
C LEU A 71 -0.18 8.61 -6.67
N GLY A 72 0.32 7.72 -7.54
CA GLY A 72 1.70 7.25 -7.51
C GLY A 72 1.92 5.98 -6.68
N VAL A 73 0.85 5.29 -6.27
CA VAL A 73 0.96 3.98 -5.61
C VAL A 73 1.51 2.96 -6.63
N ARG A 74 2.48 2.16 -6.18
CA ARG A 74 3.13 1.11 -7.00
C ARG A 74 2.92 -0.30 -6.46
N ALA A 75 2.73 -0.44 -5.15
CA ALA A 75 2.33 -1.70 -4.55
C ALA A 75 1.40 -1.46 -3.37
N VAL A 76 0.52 -2.44 -3.14
CA VAL A 76 -0.30 -2.54 -1.93
C VAL A 76 0.18 -3.77 -1.18
N ILE A 77 0.30 -3.68 0.14
CA ILE A 77 0.70 -4.78 1.02
C ILE A 77 -0.44 -5.00 2.01
N ALA A 78 -1.18 -6.10 1.86
CA ALA A 78 -2.37 -6.38 2.66
C ALA A 78 -2.26 -7.72 3.40
N VAL A 79 -3.11 -7.93 4.40
CA VAL A 79 -3.27 -9.25 5.04
C VAL A 79 -4.05 -10.19 4.12
N SER A 80 -5.08 -9.68 3.44
CA SER A 80 -5.79 -10.39 2.38
C SER A 80 -6.52 -9.41 1.47
N TYR A 81 -6.93 -9.87 0.28
CA TYR A 81 -7.63 -9.09 -0.73
C TYR A 81 -9.00 -9.66 -1.05
N GLU A 82 -9.93 -8.78 -1.43
CA GLU A 82 -11.07 -9.18 -2.25
C GLU A 82 -10.57 -9.57 -3.66
N ARG A 83 -11.11 -10.66 -4.21
CA ARG A 83 -10.61 -11.32 -5.43
C ARG A 83 -10.64 -10.39 -6.65
N ILE A 84 -11.75 -9.70 -6.89
CA ILE A 84 -11.94 -8.81 -8.05
C ILE A 84 -11.05 -7.58 -7.91
N HIS A 85 -11.01 -6.98 -6.71
CA HIS A 85 -10.17 -5.82 -6.46
C HIS A 85 -8.69 -6.11 -6.67
N ARG A 86 -8.19 -7.27 -6.22
CA ARG A 86 -6.83 -7.74 -6.50
C ARG A 86 -6.55 -7.75 -8.00
N SER A 87 -7.43 -8.34 -8.82
CA SER A 87 -7.27 -8.37 -10.28
C SER A 87 -7.26 -6.96 -10.88
N ASN A 88 -8.10 -6.04 -10.38
CA ASN A 88 -8.11 -4.65 -10.82
C ASN A 88 -6.79 -3.92 -10.52
N LEU A 89 -6.17 -4.18 -9.36
CA LEU A 89 -4.85 -3.62 -9.02
C LEU A 89 -3.80 -4.08 -10.03
N VAL A 90 -3.76 -5.37 -10.33
CA VAL A 90 -2.81 -5.93 -11.32
C VAL A 90 -3.04 -5.31 -12.69
N GLY A 91 -4.29 -5.24 -13.16
CA GLY A 91 -4.63 -4.62 -14.45
C GLY A 91 -4.27 -3.13 -14.55
N MET A 92 -4.12 -2.42 -13.42
CA MET A 92 -3.64 -1.04 -13.37
C MET A 92 -2.12 -0.93 -13.19
N GLY A 93 -1.39 -2.05 -13.11
CA GLY A 93 0.05 -2.07 -12.85
C GLY A 93 0.43 -1.77 -11.39
N ILE A 94 -0.48 -1.95 -10.45
CA ILE A 94 -0.19 -1.93 -9.01
C ILE A 94 0.05 -3.36 -8.55
N VAL A 95 1.19 -3.62 -7.92
CA VAL A 95 1.53 -4.97 -7.44
C VAL A 95 0.79 -5.27 -6.13
N PRO A 96 -0.12 -6.27 -6.08
CA PRO A 96 -0.70 -6.73 -4.83
C PRO A 96 0.27 -7.69 -4.13
N LEU A 97 0.74 -7.28 -2.96
CA LEU A 97 1.57 -8.07 -2.06
C LEU A 97 0.75 -8.49 -0.84
N GLN A 98 1.01 -9.70 -0.36
CA GLN A 98 0.32 -10.22 0.81
C GLN A 98 1.32 -10.65 1.89
N PHE A 99 1.00 -10.32 3.13
CA PHE A 99 1.71 -10.87 4.29
C PHE A 99 1.57 -12.39 4.37
N LYS A 100 2.61 -13.06 4.90
CA LYS A 100 2.52 -14.47 5.29
C LYS A 100 1.48 -14.65 6.40
N GLN A 101 0.99 -15.89 6.55
CA GLN A 101 -0.07 -16.20 7.51
C GLN A 101 0.27 -15.70 8.92
N GLY A 102 -0.67 -14.99 9.54
CA GLY A 102 -0.51 -14.43 10.88
C GLY A 102 0.32 -13.14 10.95
N ARG A 103 0.89 -12.66 9.84
CA ARG A 103 1.68 -11.42 9.78
C ARG A 103 0.81 -10.25 9.32
N ASN A 104 1.16 -9.05 9.77
CA ASN A 104 0.52 -7.78 9.42
C ASN A 104 1.46 -6.61 9.75
N PHE A 105 1.09 -5.39 9.36
CA PHE A 105 1.92 -4.20 9.60
C PHE A 105 2.23 -3.93 11.09
N ALA A 106 1.25 -4.12 11.98
CA ALA A 106 1.46 -3.90 13.42
C ALA A 106 2.50 -4.87 14.00
N ALA A 107 2.53 -6.12 13.53
CA ALA A 107 3.50 -7.13 13.95
C ALA A 107 4.94 -6.84 13.48
N LEU A 108 5.13 -5.94 12.52
CA LEU A 108 6.47 -5.53 12.07
C LEU A 108 7.15 -4.57 13.05
N ASN A 109 6.37 -3.81 13.83
CA ASN A 109 6.85 -2.66 14.60
C ASN A 109 7.70 -1.68 13.76
N ALA A 110 7.36 -1.57 12.47
CA ALA A 110 8.05 -0.71 11.52
C ALA A 110 7.88 0.78 11.90
N ASP A 111 8.92 1.57 11.67
CA ASP A 111 8.81 3.02 11.65
C ASP A 111 8.23 3.45 10.30
N PRO A 112 7.01 4.02 10.24
CA PRO A 112 6.40 4.41 8.98
C PRO A 112 7.06 5.63 8.33
N SER A 113 7.90 6.37 9.06
CA SER A 113 8.63 7.54 8.54
C SER A 113 9.90 7.15 7.78
N GLU A 114 10.38 5.91 7.96
CA GLU A 114 11.52 5.36 7.28
C GLU A 114 11.12 4.75 5.92
N PRO A 115 12.05 4.72 4.93
CA PRO A 115 11.75 4.14 3.63
C PRO A 115 11.60 2.62 3.71
N PHE A 116 10.65 2.11 2.93
CA PHE A 116 10.49 0.69 2.67
C PHE A 116 11.07 0.34 1.30
N SER A 117 11.69 -0.83 1.19
CA SER A 117 12.18 -1.35 -0.10
C SER A 117 11.59 -2.72 -0.36
N ILE A 118 11.18 -2.96 -1.60
CA ILE A 118 10.63 -4.24 -2.04
C ILE A 118 11.56 -4.81 -3.10
N THR A 119 12.05 -6.02 -2.87
CA THR A 119 12.82 -6.79 -3.85
C THR A 119 12.01 -8.01 -4.29
N PHE A 120 11.90 -8.23 -5.59
CA PHE A 120 11.14 -9.33 -6.16
C PHE A 120 12.06 -10.50 -6.54
N SER A 121 11.74 -11.70 -6.07
CA SER A 121 12.33 -12.95 -6.57
C SER A 121 11.30 -13.66 -7.46
N GLY A 122 11.23 -13.20 -8.71
CA GLY A 122 10.24 -13.62 -9.70
C GLY A 122 8.89 -12.91 -9.56
N MET A 123 8.19 -12.71 -10.68
CA MET A 123 6.89 -12.01 -10.69
C MET A 123 5.68 -12.94 -10.57
N ARG A 124 5.80 -14.24 -10.91
CA ARG A 124 4.68 -15.18 -11.03
C ARG A 124 4.61 -16.14 -9.85
N LYS A 125 3.49 -16.17 -9.10
CA LYS A 125 3.40 -16.86 -7.79
C LYS A 125 4.66 -16.63 -6.94
N GLY A 126 5.23 -15.43 -7.08
CA GLY A 126 6.56 -15.11 -6.63
C GLY A 126 6.55 -14.74 -5.16
N THR A 127 7.74 -14.65 -4.60
CA THR A 127 7.94 -14.03 -3.30
C THR A 127 8.57 -12.65 -3.51
N ALA A 128 8.20 -11.72 -2.65
CA ALA A 128 8.88 -10.45 -2.51
C ALA A 128 9.45 -10.34 -1.10
N LYS A 129 10.51 -9.56 -0.95
CA LYS A 129 11.11 -9.24 0.33
C LYS A 129 10.89 -7.76 0.62
N LEU A 130 10.26 -7.47 1.75
CA LEU A 130 10.08 -6.12 2.28
C LEU A 130 11.19 -5.83 3.28
N ALA A 131 12.12 -4.95 2.92
CA ALA A 131 13.10 -4.40 3.85
C ALA A 131 12.52 -3.16 4.53
N TYR A 132 12.68 -3.06 5.85
CA TYR A 132 12.19 -1.95 6.66
C TYR A 132 13.05 -1.71 7.91
N THR A 133 12.91 -0.51 8.49
CA THR A 133 13.51 -0.14 9.77
C THR A 133 12.42 -0.16 10.85
N ASP A 134 12.68 -0.78 12.00
CA ASP A 134 11.77 -0.73 13.15
C ASP A 134 11.92 0.59 13.93
N ARG A 135 11.00 0.83 14.87
CA ARG A 135 11.01 2.04 15.72
C ARG A 135 12.22 2.15 16.67
N LYS A 136 13.04 1.11 16.78
CA LYS A 136 14.29 1.10 17.56
C LYS A 136 15.53 1.25 16.65
N GLY A 137 15.34 1.44 15.35
CA GLY A 137 16.41 1.56 14.35
C GLY A 137 16.95 0.23 13.83
N GLY A 138 16.33 -0.90 14.20
CA GLY A 138 16.71 -2.23 13.72
C GLY A 138 16.27 -2.44 12.26
N LYS A 139 17.15 -3.02 11.44
CA LYS A 139 16.83 -3.35 10.04
C LYS A 139 16.32 -4.78 9.94
N HIS A 140 15.20 -4.95 9.25
CA HIS A 140 14.49 -6.23 9.12
C HIS A 140 14.11 -6.51 7.69
N VAL A 141 13.82 -7.79 7.42
CA VAL A 141 13.27 -8.26 6.15
C VAL A 141 12.09 -9.17 6.44
N GLU A 142 10.96 -8.91 5.78
CA GLU A 142 9.76 -9.74 5.83
C GLU A 142 9.48 -10.33 4.45
N ASP A 143 9.20 -11.64 4.38
CA ASP A 143 8.75 -12.28 3.15
C ASP A 143 7.28 -11.97 2.88
N LEU A 144 6.96 -11.69 1.63
CA LEU A 144 5.62 -11.41 1.13
C LEU A 144 5.29 -12.33 -0.05
N ASP A 145 4.02 -12.64 -0.23
CA ASP A 145 3.52 -13.32 -1.43
C ASP A 145 3.15 -12.29 -2.50
N VAL A 146 3.62 -12.49 -3.74
CA VAL A 146 3.18 -11.72 -4.90
C VAL A 146 1.89 -12.33 -5.44
N ARG A 147 0.80 -11.56 -5.40
CA ARG A 147 -0.55 -12.04 -5.71
C ARG A 147 -0.97 -11.79 -7.16
N ILE A 148 -0.12 -12.18 -8.10
CA ILE A 148 -0.44 -12.29 -9.53
C ILE A 148 -0.76 -13.76 -9.79
N ASP A 149 -2.05 -14.09 -9.79
CA ASP A 149 -2.51 -15.47 -9.58
C ASP A 149 -2.69 -16.23 -10.90
N ASN A 150 -2.83 -15.55 -12.05
CA ASN A 150 -3.04 -16.18 -13.36
C ASN A 150 -2.22 -15.53 -14.49
N LYS A 151 -2.10 -16.23 -15.64
CA LYS A 151 -1.34 -15.79 -16.82
C LYS A 151 -1.97 -14.61 -17.58
N ALA A 152 -3.27 -14.39 -17.44
CA ALA A 152 -3.98 -13.30 -18.15
C ALA A 152 -3.81 -11.94 -17.45
N GLU A 153 -3.21 -11.95 -16.26
CA GLU A 153 -2.86 -10.78 -15.46
C GLU A 153 -1.39 -10.34 -15.67
N GLU A 154 -0.68 -10.96 -16.63
CA GLU A 154 0.67 -10.60 -17.10
C GLU A 154 0.60 -9.50 -18.16
#